data_AF-A0A1H4MY14-F1
#
_entry.id   AF-A0A1H4MY14-F1
#
_cell.length_a   1.000
_cell.length_b   1.000
_cell.length_c   1.000
_cell.angle_alpha   90.00
_cell.angle_beta   90.00
_cell.angle_gamma   90.00
#
_symmetry.space_group_name_H-M   'P 1'
#
loop_
_entity.id
_entity.type
_entity.pdbx_description
1 polymer ?
#
loop_
_entity_poly.entity_id
_entity_poly.type
_entity_poly.pdbx_seq_one_letter_code
_entity_poly.pdbx_strand_id
1 'polypeptide(L)'
;MLKKHHLKGILENRIKAFMIDYLIMGIIGFLIVVLTDDLFLTMMIVYPITMNKDFLNGKSIGKRFFGIQVQNMKSQKASELKSALRNFLPIIPVDLVFTFITPTRRIGDRIAKTKIGFNQELNLNTVGSELKNYRINKELILGMMFGVVNIWGLLWLYNNMLP
;
A
#
# COMPACT_ATOMS: atom_id res chain seq x y z
N MET A 1 24.68 11.11 -14.37
CA MET A 1 25.09 10.11 -13.36
C MET A 1 24.24 10.16 -12.08
N LEU A 2 24.04 11.34 -11.47
CA LEU A 2 23.23 11.56 -10.25
C LEU A 2 21.78 11.02 -10.32
N LYS A 3 21.07 11.26 -11.44
CA LYS A 3 19.66 10.81 -11.62
C LYS A 3 19.51 9.28 -11.58
N LYS A 4 20.51 8.54 -12.06
CA LYS A 4 20.50 7.06 -12.12
C LYS A 4 20.73 6.45 -10.72
N HIS A 5 21.63 7.04 -9.92
CA HIS A 5 21.80 6.67 -8.51
C HIS A 5 20.54 6.96 -7.68
N HIS A 6 19.92 8.12 -7.89
CA HIS A 6 18.68 8.50 -7.21
C HIS A 6 17.51 7.55 -7.56
N LEU A 7 17.39 7.15 -8.84
CA LEU A 7 16.38 6.18 -9.29
C LEU A 7 16.62 4.78 -8.71
N LYS A 8 17.89 4.35 -8.65
CA LYS A 8 18.27 3.06 -8.08
C LYS A 8 17.95 3.00 -6.57
N GLY A 9 18.25 4.06 -5.83
CA GLY A 9 17.90 4.15 -4.41
C GLY A 9 16.39 4.09 -4.14
N ILE A 10 15.57 4.75 -4.98
CA ILE A 10 14.10 4.67 -4.86
C ILE A 10 13.61 3.25 -5.10
N LEU A 11 14.14 2.55 -6.11
CA LEU A 11 13.75 1.18 -6.43
C LEU A 11 14.04 0.24 -5.25
N GLU A 12 15.29 0.26 -4.75
CA GLU A 12 15.72 -0.60 -3.65
C GLU A 12 14.89 -0.35 -2.39
N ASN A 13 14.69 0.92 -2.01
CA ASN A 13 13.90 1.29 -0.85
C ASN A 13 12.43 0.87 -0.99
N ARG A 14 11.89 0.94 -2.20
CA ARG A 14 10.51 0.51 -2.49
C ARG A 14 10.33 -1.00 -2.38
N ILE A 15 11.28 -1.79 -2.90
CA ILE A 15 11.24 -3.25 -2.79
C ILE A 15 11.35 -3.67 -1.32
N LYS A 16 12.32 -3.10 -0.58
CA LYS A 16 12.48 -3.40 0.84
C LYS A 16 11.25 -2.97 1.65
N ALA A 17 10.68 -1.79 1.38
CA ALA A 17 9.44 -1.34 2.02
C ALA A 17 8.27 -2.30 1.73
N PHE A 18 8.15 -2.76 0.48
CA PHE A 18 7.12 -3.72 0.09
C PHE A 18 7.28 -5.04 0.87
N MET A 19 8.50 -5.59 0.97
CA MET A 19 8.76 -6.81 1.73
C MET A 19 8.38 -6.67 3.21
N ILE A 20 8.79 -5.58 3.86
CA ILE A 20 8.45 -5.33 5.27
C ILE A 20 6.93 -5.25 5.45
N ASP A 21 6.25 -4.47 4.62
CA ASP A 21 4.79 -4.30 4.74
C ASP A 21 4.04 -5.64 4.59
N TYR A 22 4.42 -6.45 3.60
CA TYR A 22 3.75 -7.74 3.34
C TYR A 22 4.11 -8.80 4.38
N LEU A 23 5.31 -8.76 4.94
CA LEU A 23 5.68 -9.61 6.07
C LEU A 23 4.81 -9.29 7.30
N ILE A 24 4.66 -8.00 7.64
CA ILE A 24 3.81 -7.57 8.75
C ILE A 24 2.35 -8.01 8.52
N MET A 25 1.81 -7.77 7.32
CA MET A 25 0.43 -8.18 7.00
C MET A 25 0.26 -9.71 6.99
N GLY A 26 1.27 -10.45 6.55
CA GLY A 26 1.28 -11.91 6.58
C GLY A 26 1.26 -12.47 8.01
N ILE A 27 2.04 -11.88 8.92
CA ILE A 27 2.02 -12.26 10.35
C ILE A 27 0.65 -11.94 10.96
N ILE A 28 0.10 -10.75 10.71
CA ILE A 28 -1.24 -10.37 11.19
C ILE A 28 -2.30 -11.35 10.68
N GLY A 29 -2.27 -11.68 9.38
CA GLY A 29 -3.23 -12.62 8.80
C GLY A 29 -3.09 -14.04 9.36
N PHE A 30 -1.86 -14.53 9.53
CA PHE A 30 -1.60 -15.82 10.14
C PHE A 30 -2.15 -15.90 11.56
N LEU A 31 -1.93 -14.86 12.37
CA LEU A 31 -2.47 -14.78 13.73
C LEU A 31 -4.00 -14.79 13.76
N ILE A 32 -4.65 -14.06 12.86
CA ILE A 32 -6.12 -14.06 12.77
C ILE A 32 -6.62 -15.47 12.41
N VAL A 33 -6.04 -16.14 11.41
CA VAL A 33 -6.44 -17.51 11.04
C VAL A 33 -6.27 -18.47 12.22
N VAL A 34 -5.14 -18.42 12.93
CA VAL A 34 -4.90 -19.28 14.09
C VAL A 34 -5.92 -19.04 15.21
N LEU A 35 -6.39 -17.80 15.37
CA LEU A 35 -7.36 -17.43 16.41
C LEU A 35 -8.81 -17.72 16.02
N THR A 36 -9.17 -17.60 14.75
CA THR A 36 -10.57 -17.67 14.29
C THR A 36 -10.90 -18.91 13.49
N ASP A 37 -9.90 -19.66 13.01
CA ASP A 37 -10.03 -20.74 12.03
C ASP A 37 -10.84 -20.34 10.78
N ASP A 38 -10.82 -19.05 10.45
CA ASP A 38 -11.63 -18.48 9.36
C ASP A 38 -10.75 -17.69 8.39
N LEU A 39 -10.40 -18.37 7.30
CA LEU A 39 -9.62 -17.79 6.21
C LEU A 39 -10.38 -16.69 5.48
N PHE A 40 -11.70 -16.84 5.32
CA PHE A 40 -12.54 -15.85 4.62
C PHE A 40 -12.58 -14.54 5.41
N LEU A 41 -12.87 -14.62 6.71
CA LEU A 41 -12.81 -13.47 7.62
C LEU A 41 -11.43 -12.81 7.60
N THR A 42 -10.37 -13.62 7.64
CA THR A 42 -9.00 -13.12 7.55
C THR A 42 -8.79 -12.32 6.26
N MET A 43 -9.20 -12.85 5.11
CA MET A 43 -9.08 -12.14 3.82
C MET A 43 -9.88 -10.84 3.83
N MET A 44 -11.11 -10.84 4.35
CA MET A 44 -11.98 -9.67 4.43
C MET A 44 -11.42 -8.56 5.34
N ILE A 45 -10.59 -8.88 6.32
CA ILE A 45 -9.94 -7.91 7.22
C ILE A 45 -8.58 -7.47 6.70
N VAL A 46 -7.68 -8.42 6.42
CA VAL A 46 -6.28 -8.13 6.10
C VAL A 46 -6.15 -7.44 4.75
N TYR A 47 -6.99 -7.80 3.78
CA TYR A 47 -6.88 -7.28 2.43
C TYR A 47 -7.18 -5.77 2.35
N PRO A 48 -8.32 -5.25 2.87
CA PRO A 48 -8.59 -3.82 2.86
C PRO A 48 -7.51 -3.02 3.61
N ILE A 49 -7.02 -3.54 4.74
CA ILE A 49 -5.93 -2.91 5.51
C ILE A 49 -4.65 -2.87 4.67
N THR A 50 -4.31 -3.96 3.98
CA THR A 50 -3.14 -4.03 3.11
C THR A 50 -3.21 -3.04 1.95
N MET A 51 -4.39 -2.88 1.34
CA MET A 51 -4.61 -1.87 0.29
C MET A 51 -4.48 -0.44 0.82
N ASN A 52 -4.87 -0.21 2.07
CA ASN A 52 -4.87 1.11 2.70
C ASN A 52 -3.65 1.35 3.60
N LYS A 53 -2.61 0.49 3.57
CA LYS A 53 -1.43 0.59 4.44
C LYS A 53 -0.67 1.92 4.39
N ASP A 54 -0.90 2.70 3.32
CA ASP A 54 -0.29 4.02 3.10
C ASP A 54 -1.17 5.19 3.57
N PHE A 55 -2.29 4.95 4.27
CA PHE A 55 -3.25 5.99 4.64
C PHE A 55 -2.62 7.12 5.46
N LEU A 56 -1.71 6.79 6.37
CA LEU A 56 -1.11 7.77 7.27
C LEU A 56 -0.02 8.56 6.54
N ASN A 57 -0.40 9.74 6.03
CA ASN A 57 0.47 10.67 5.32
C ASN A 57 1.19 10.05 4.10
N GLY A 58 0.55 9.10 3.41
CA GLY A 58 1.13 8.45 2.23
C GLY A 58 2.31 7.54 2.56
N LYS A 59 2.35 6.96 3.77
CA LYS A 59 3.43 6.07 4.21
C LYS A 59 2.94 4.88 5.05
N SER A 60 3.28 3.70 4.57
CA SER A 60 3.31 2.46 5.35
C SER A 60 4.52 2.39 6.28
N ILE A 61 4.51 1.41 7.19
CA ILE A 61 5.59 1.13 8.13
C ILE A 61 6.92 0.93 7.39
N GLY A 62 6.96 0.09 6.34
CA GLY A 62 8.17 -0.13 5.55
C GLY A 62 8.67 1.16 4.88
N LYS A 63 7.77 2.00 4.37
CA LYS A 63 8.16 3.27 3.74
C LYS A 63 8.76 4.28 4.73
N ARG A 64 8.32 4.24 5.98
CA ARG A 64 8.86 5.06 7.08
C ARG A 64 10.30 4.65 7.40
N PHE A 65 10.59 3.35 7.43
CA PHE A 65 11.96 2.85 7.60
C PHE A 65 12.92 3.37 6.51
N PHE A 66 12.45 3.46 5.26
CA PHE A 66 13.32 3.82 4.12
C PHE A 66 13.20 5.29 3.66
N GLY A 67 12.50 6.15 4.40
CA GLY A 67 12.40 7.58 4.11
C GLY A 67 11.74 7.91 2.76
N ILE A 68 10.86 7.03 2.27
CA ILE A 68 10.11 7.23 1.02
C ILE A 68 8.64 7.50 1.30
N GLN A 69 7.95 8.14 0.35
CA GLN A 69 6.56 8.57 0.49
C GLN A 69 5.79 8.42 -0.82
N VAL A 70 4.51 8.09 -0.70
CA VAL A 70 3.54 8.23 -1.78
C VAL A 70 3.12 9.69 -1.91
N GLN A 71 3.46 10.27 -3.05
CA GLN A 71 3.19 11.67 -3.35
C GLN A 71 2.24 11.80 -4.54
N ASN A 72 1.51 12.90 -4.58
CA ASN A 72 0.81 13.34 -5.78
C ASN A 72 1.83 13.86 -6.83
N MET A 73 1.36 14.19 -8.03
CA MET A 73 2.23 14.71 -9.09
C MET A 73 2.95 16.02 -8.72
N LYS A 74 2.40 16.81 -7.80
CA LYS A 74 2.95 18.05 -7.24
C LYS A 74 3.95 17.82 -6.08
N SER A 75 4.37 16.56 -5.84
CA SER A 75 5.31 16.19 -4.76
C SER A 75 4.80 16.42 -3.33
N GLN A 76 3.48 16.56 -3.14
CA GLN A 76 2.85 16.62 -1.82
C GLN A 76 2.31 15.23 -1.44
N LYS A 77 1.99 15.00 -0.17
CA LYS A 77 1.37 13.73 0.27
C LYS A 77 0.17 13.36 -0.60
N ALA A 78 0.07 12.10 -1.00
CA ALA A 78 -1.11 11.58 -1.67
C ALA A 78 -2.29 11.50 -0.69
N SER A 79 -3.52 11.62 -1.20
CA SER A 79 -4.70 11.31 -0.40
C SER A 79 -4.81 9.82 -0.10
N GLU A 80 -5.60 9.48 0.91
CA GLU A 80 -5.84 8.11 1.34
C GLU A 80 -6.46 7.29 0.22
N LEU A 81 -7.48 7.82 -0.48
CA LEU A 81 -8.11 7.14 -1.60
C LEU A 81 -7.12 6.88 -2.75
N LYS A 82 -6.29 7.86 -3.11
CA LYS A 82 -5.24 7.65 -4.13
C LYS A 82 -4.22 6.59 -3.71
N SER A 83 -3.93 6.55 -2.41
CA SER A 83 -3.03 5.55 -1.83
C SER A 83 -3.63 4.14 -1.84
N ALA A 84 -4.96 4.02 -1.73
CA ALA A 84 -5.69 2.76 -1.88
C ALA A 84 -5.78 2.31 -3.35
N LEU A 85 -6.21 3.20 -4.25
CA LEU A 85 -6.43 2.91 -5.67
C LEU A 85 -5.17 2.37 -6.37
N ARG A 86 -3.99 2.86 -6.00
CA ARG A 86 -2.73 2.37 -6.57
C ARG A 86 -2.35 0.94 -6.14
N ASN A 87 -2.97 0.39 -5.10
CA ASN A 87 -2.66 -0.94 -4.52
C ASN A 87 -3.61 -2.04 -5.02
N PHE A 88 -4.31 -1.84 -6.14
CA PHE A 88 -5.27 -2.79 -6.68
C PHE A 88 -4.63 -4.15 -7.04
N LEU A 89 -5.06 -5.23 -6.36
CA LEU A 89 -4.36 -6.52 -6.33
C LEU A 89 -4.29 -7.31 -7.64
N PRO A 90 -5.29 -7.27 -8.56
CA PRO A 90 -5.14 -7.88 -9.88
C PRO A 90 -3.91 -7.37 -10.63
N ILE A 91 -3.46 -6.15 -10.31
CA ILE A 91 -2.30 -5.55 -10.92
C ILE A 91 -1.01 -5.87 -10.14
N ILE A 92 -1.05 -6.22 -8.84
CA ILE A 92 0.15 -6.29 -7.98
C ILE A 92 1.30 -7.18 -8.52
N PRO A 93 1.07 -8.42 -8.98
CA PRO A 93 2.16 -9.25 -9.51
C PRO A 93 2.80 -8.63 -10.76
N VAL A 94 1.96 -8.13 -11.67
CA VAL A 94 2.40 -7.43 -12.88
C VAL A 94 3.11 -6.12 -12.53
N ASP A 95 2.57 -5.36 -11.58
CA ASP A 95 3.10 -4.08 -11.13
C ASP A 95 4.48 -4.21 -10.49
N LEU A 96 4.76 -5.34 -9.83
CA LEU A 96 6.06 -5.62 -9.24
C LEU A 96 7.15 -5.68 -10.32
N VAL A 97 6.86 -6.33 -11.45
CA VAL A 97 7.75 -6.35 -12.62
C VAL A 97 7.93 -4.95 -13.21
N PHE A 98 6.83 -4.20 -13.38
CA PHE A 98 6.88 -2.82 -13.88
C PHE A 98 7.62 -1.85 -12.96
N THR A 99 7.79 -2.20 -11.68
CA THR A 99 8.56 -1.40 -10.73
C THR A 99 10.04 -1.35 -11.13
N PHE A 100 10.59 -2.41 -11.75
CA PHE A 100 11.96 -2.41 -12.26
C PHE A 100 12.14 -1.51 -13.49
N ILE A 101 11.10 -1.39 -14.33
CA ILE A 101 11.13 -0.58 -15.55
C ILE A 101 10.93 0.90 -15.20
N THR A 102 9.96 1.21 -14.35
CA THR A 102 9.65 2.58 -13.92
C THR A 102 9.62 2.72 -12.38
N PRO A 103 10.79 2.87 -11.74
CA PRO A 103 10.94 2.86 -10.27
C PRO A 103 10.06 3.86 -9.52
N THR A 104 9.85 5.04 -10.09
CA THR A 104 9.09 6.12 -9.46
C THR A 104 7.59 5.98 -9.61
N ARG A 105 7.11 5.25 -10.63
CA ARG A 105 5.69 5.13 -10.97
C ARG A 105 5.39 3.77 -11.59
N ARG A 106 4.71 2.88 -10.86
CA ARG A 106 4.13 1.64 -11.40
C ARG A 106 2.78 1.91 -12.09
N ILE A 107 2.13 0.91 -12.69
CA ILE A 107 0.81 1.02 -13.34
C ILE A 107 -0.21 1.59 -12.36
N GLY A 108 -0.30 1.05 -11.13
CA GLY A 108 -1.16 1.61 -10.09
C GLY A 108 -0.87 3.09 -9.76
N ASP A 109 0.39 3.51 -9.79
CA ASP A 109 0.75 4.93 -9.57
C ASP A 109 0.35 5.81 -10.79
N ARG A 110 0.30 5.24 -12.01
CA ARG A 110 -0.20 5.94 -13.20
C ARG A 110 -1.71 6.15 -13.12
N ILE A 111 -2.46 5.11 -12.76
CA ILE A 111 -3.91 5.14 -12.57
C ILE A 111 -4.28 6.16 -11.49
N ALA A 112 -3.63 6.08 -10.32
CA ALA A 112 -3.94 6.96 -9.19
C ALA A 112 -3.33 8.38 -9.30
N LYS A 113 -2.57 8.68 -10.37
CA LYS A 113 -1.83 9.93 -10.54
C LYS A 113 -0.92 10.26 -9.34
N THR A 114 -0.15 9.27 -8.92
CA THR A 114 0.84 9.35 -7.83
C THR A 114 2.26 9.02 -8.32
N LYS A 115 3.24 9.25 -7.44
CA LYS A 115 4.65 8.90 -7.62
C LYS A 115 5.30 8.63 -6.26
N ILE A 116 6.41 7.90 -6.25
CA ILE A 116 7.27 7.77 -5.05
C ILE A 116 8.29 8.90 -5.04
N GLY A 117 8.42 9.56 -3.89
CA GLY A 117 9.46 10.55 -3.60
C GLY A 117 10.08 10.32 -2.23
N PHE A 118 11.16 11.05 -1.93
CA PHE A 118 11.77 11.04 -0.62
C PHE A 118 11.05 12.00 0.34
N ASN A 119 10.94 11.60 1.60
CA ASN A 119 10.53 12.43 2.72
C ASN A 119 11.12 11.78 3.98
N GLN A 120 12.06 12.43 4.66
CA GLN A 120 12.68 11.88 5.88
C GLN A 120 12.02 12.37 7.17
N GLU A 121 11.22 13.44 7.08
CA GLU A 121 10.53 14.06 8.22
C GLU A 121 9.56 13.10 8.90
N LEU A 122 8.81 12.31 8.13
CA LEU A 122 7.84 11.35 8.65
C LEU A 122 8.49 9.97 8.78
N ASN A 123 8.82 9.57 10.01
CA ASN A 123 9.48 8.30 10.31
C ASN A 123 8.62 7.45 11.27
N LEU A 124 9.21 6.50 11.97
CA LEU A 124 8.47 5.63 12.90
C LEU A 124 8.14 6.33 14.21
N ASN A 125 9.02 7.21 14.68
CA ASN A 125 8.83 7.94 15.94
C ASN A 125 7.66 8.93 15.85
N THR A 126 7.36 9.41 14.64
CA THR A 126 6.25 10.35 14.40
C THR A 126 4.89 9.66 14.31
N VAL A 127 4.83 8.32 14.14
CA VAL A 127 3.57 7.57 13.93
C VAL A 127 2.57 7.80 15.06
N GLY A 128 3.01 7.74 16.32
CA GLY A 128 2.13 7.93 17.48
C GLY A 128 1.48 9.33 17.50
N SER A 129 2.29 10.37 17.27
CA SER A 129 1.78 11.74 17.19
C SER A 129 0.88 11.98 15.97
N GLU A 130 1.17 11.35 14.84
CA GLU A 130 0.37 11.45 13.63
C GLU A 130 -1.00 10.78 13.84
N LEU A 131 -1.03 9.57 14.42
CA LEU A 131 -2.26 8.85 14.72
C LEU A 131 -3.12 9.59 15.73
N LYS A 132 -2.52 10.15 16.79
CA LYS A 132 -3.24 10.93 17.81
C LYS A 132 -3.96 12.13 17.20
N ASN A 133 -3.37 12.75 16.18
CA ASN A 133 -3.93 13.92 15.50
C ASN A 133 -4.73 13.55 14.24
N TYR A 134 -4.78 12.28 13.87
CA TYR A 134 -5.42 11.83 12.65
C TYR A 134 -6.94 11.88 12.80
N ARG A 135 -7.59 12.47 11.80
CA ARG A 135 -9.06 12.49 11.71
C ARG A 135 -9.48 11.61 10.54
N ILE A 136 -10.34 10.64 10.82
CA ILE A 136 -10.96 9.81 9.79
C ILE A 136 -11.68 10.72 8.81
N ASN A 137 -11.28 10.62 7.54
CA ASN A 137 -11.86 11.40 6.46
C ASN A 137 -12.59 10.48 5.47
N LYS A 138 -13.39 11.08 4.59
CA LYS A 138 -14.13 10.35 3.56
C LYS A 138 -13.23 9.56 2.61
N GLU A 139 -12.00 10.03 2.36
CA GLU A 139 -11.07 9.36 1.44
C GLU A 139 -10.56 8.03 2.03
N LEU A 140 -10.31 7.97 3.33
CA LEU A 140 -9.99 6.73 4.04
C LEU A 140 -11.16 5.75 4.00
N ILE A 141 -12.38 6.23 4.30
CA ILE A 141 -13.57 5.37 4.28
C ILE A 141 -13.78 4.79 2.88
N LEU A 142 -13.72 5.63 1.85
CA LEU A 142 -13.82 5.18 0.45
C LEU A 142 -12.69 4.22 0.07
N GLY A 143 -11.46 4.45 0.55
CA GLY A 143 -10.34 3.55 0.34
C GLY A 143 -10.55 2.18 0.99
N MET A 144 -11.11 2.13 2.20
CA MET A 144 -11.45 0.88 2.90
C MET A 144 -12.58 0.15 2.17
N MET A 145 -13.65 0.85 1.79
CA MET A 145 -14.75 0.28 0.99
C MET A 145 -14.24 -0.29 -0.33
N PHE A 146 -13.35 0.44 -1.02
CA PHE A 146 -12.72 -0.04 -2.25
C PHE A 146 -11.97 -1.36 -2.02
N GLY A 147 -11.23 -1.48 -0.92
CA GLY A 147 -10.57 -2.73 -0.54
C GLY A 147 -11.54 -3.89 -0.33
N VAL A 148 -12.63 -3.67 0.41
CA VAL A 148 -13.65 -4.69 0.68
C VAL A 148 -14.35 -5.14 -0.61
N VAL A 149 -14.80 -4.20 -1.43
CA VAL A 149 -15.43 -4.49 -2.72
C VAL A 149 -14.49 -5.28 -3.62
N ASN A 150 -13.19 -4.96 -3.58
CA ASN A 150 -12.22 -5.61 -4.45
C ASN A 150 -11.92 -7.05 -4.05
N ILE A 151 -11.75 -7.35 -2.76
CA ILE A 151 -11.59 -8.74 -2.31
C ILE A 151 -12.87 -9.54 -2.52
N TRP A 152 -14.03 -8.95 -2.24
CA TRP A 152 -15.31 -9.62 -2.46
C TRP A 152 -15.52 -9.97 -3.94
N GLY A 153 -15.21 -9.06 -4.86
CA GLY A 153 -15.27 -9.33 -6.30
C GLY A 153 -14.30 -10.42 -6.75
N LEU A 154 -13.09 -10.45 -6.19
CA LEU A 154 -12.11 -11.52 -6.48
C LEU A 154 -12.57 -12.89 -5.99
N LEU A 155 -13.12 -12.96 -4.78
CA LEU A 155 -13.66 -14.19 -4.21
C LEU A 155 -14.89 -14.67 -4.98
N TRP A 156 -15.75 -13.74 -5.40
CA TRP A 156 -16.88 -14.06 -6.27
C TRP A 156 -16.42 -14.63 -7.62
N LEU A 157 -15.44 -14.00 -8.29
CA LEU A 157 -14.89 -14.52 -9.54
C LEU A 157 -14.28 -15.91 -9.35
N TYR A 158 -13.50 -16.11 -8.29
CA TYR A 158 -12.91 -17.41 -7.95
C TYR A 158 -13.98 -18.49 -7.80
N ASN A 159 -15.08 -18.20 -7.09
CA ASN A 159 -16.18 -19.15 -6.89
C ASN A 159 -16.93 -19.49 -8.19
N ASN A 160 -16.96 -18.59 -9.18
CA ASN A 160 -17.60 -18.84 -10.49
C ASN A 160 -16.66 -19.50 -11.50
N MET A 161 -15.34 -19.50 -11.26
CA MET A 161 -14.34 -20.13 -12.13
C MET A 161 -13.99 -21.55 -11.68
N LEU A 162 -14.31 -21.92 -10.44
CA LEU A 162 -14.24 -23.30 -9.99
C LEU A 162 -15.40 -24.10 -10.62
N PRO A 163 -15.12 -25.27 -11.22
CA PRO A 163 -16.15 -26.14 -11.78
C PRO A 163 -17.07 -26.74 -10.72
#